data_AF-A0A2C8FDI4-F1
#
_entry.id   AF-A0A2C8FDI4-F1
#
_cell.length_a   1.000
_cell.length_b   1.000
_cell.length_c   1.000
_cell.angle_alpha   90.00
_cell.angle_beta   90.00
_cell.angle_gamma   90.00
#
_symmetry.space_group_name_H-M   'P 1'
#
loop_
_entity.id
_entity.type
_entity.pdbx_description
1 polymer ?
#
loop_
_entity_poly.entity_id
_entity_poly.type
_entity_poly.pdbx_seq_one_letter_code
_entity_poly.pdbx_strand_id
1 'polypeptide(L)'
;MLRQTVKQIILKLFPELSAGLHLPRFARVLNVHDAPADGGTSERFRPRYAVDLEVLTPDGERDEDFPVYEAVQLPVPVGCGQEAGLYGFPEPGVIVEIGFAYGRPDHPLVRHIYPQGMSLPEISMGQQRWQQSAAVFQTVDKDGNWRRETDMAIIDKSLKREVEAVENREDFSREQRKIRENSIEEIGGVKTLEALGALRLRSGGSAGLISVDNINLTTGRDMNVIIAQDRKEVVGRHHASTVKGNRDEIVVGSKAEDIGGDHTESVGGKRTTDIGGDATATIGGKSTEKVTGNKTIEAPFINLQATTIRMGQSGTGISLLPTITAFMEEVRL
;
A
#
# COMPACT_ATOMS: atom_id res chain seq x y z
N MET A 1 -42.57 -72.48 -24.29
CA MET A 1 -43.63 -71.55 -24.75
C MET A 1 -43.95 -70.46 -23.74
N LEU A 2 -44.37 -70.77 -22.49
CA LEU A 2 -44.77 -69.77 -21.48
C LEU A 2 -43.73 -68.65 -21.26
N ARG A 3 -42.45 -68.99 -21.12
CA ARG A 3 -41.37 -68.02 -20.91
C ARG A 3 -41.21 -67.00 -22.05
N GLN A 4 -41.52 -67.40 -23.27
CA GLN A 4 -41.41 -66.58 -24.47
C GLN A 4 -42.64 -65.68 -24.65
N THR A 5 -43.83 -66.19 -24.31
CA THR A 5 -45.06 -65.40 -24.21
C THR A 5 -44.95 -64.34 -23.11
N VAL A 6 -44.41 -64.71 -21.94
CA VAL A 6 -44.15 -63.78 -20.83
C VAL A 6 -43.15 -62.70 -21.25
N LYS A 7 -42.06 -63.04 -21.94
CA LYS A 7 -41.10 -62.06 -22.48
C LYS A 7 -41.78 -61.08 -23.44
N GLN A 8 -42.61 -61.56 -24.37
CA GLN A 8 -43.35 -60.72 -25.32
C GLN A 8 -44.34 -59.77 -24.62
N ILE A 9 -45.08 -60.26 -23.62
CA ILE A 9 -46.00 -59.44 -22.81
C ILE A 9 -45.21 -58.35 -22.07
N ILE A 10 -44.08 -58.71 -21.45
CA ILE A 10 -43.22 -57.77 -20.72
C ILE A 10 -42.68 -56.68 -21.66
N LEU A 11 -42.12 -57.04 -22.82
CA LEU A 11 -41.57 -56.07 -23.76
C LEU A 11 -42.64 -55.15 -24.37
N LYS A 12 -43.89 -55.61 -24.44
CA LYS A 12 -45.02 -54.79 -24.90
C LYS A 12 -45.54 -53.84 -23.83
N LEU A 13 -45.52 -54.25 -22.56
CA LEU A 13 -45.93 -53.42 -21.42
C LEU A 13 -44.86 -52.40 -21.03
N PHE A 14 -43.58 -52.73 -21.28
CA PHE A 14 -42.42 -51.93 -20.93
C PHE A 14 -41.50 -51.76 -22.17
N PRO A 15 -41.85 -50.86 -23.10
CA PRO A 15 -41.10 -50.64 -24.33
C PRO A 15 -39.63 -50.27 -24.10
N GLU A 16 -39.31 -49.62 -22.98
CA GLU A 16 -37.96 -49.28 -22.54
C GLU A 16 -37.08 -50.51 -22.29
N LEU A 17 -37.67 -51.68 -22.02
CA LEU A 17 -36.96 -52.95 -21.90
C LEU A 17 -36.53 -53.48 -23.26
N SER A 18 -37.29 -53.19 -24.32
CA SER A 18 -36.98 -53.64 -25.69
C SER A 18 -35.78 -52.90 -26.28
N ALA A 19 -35.66 -51.60 -26.00
CA ALA A 19 -34.56 -50.74 -26.44
C ALA A 19 -33.42 -50.62 -25.40
N GLY A 20 -33.53 -51.28 -24.25
CA GLY A 20 -32.50 -51.25 -23.20
C GLY A 20 -32.32 -49.89 -22.52
N LEU A 21 -33.32 -48.99 -22.61
CA LEU A 21 -33.25 -47.60 -22.10
C LEU A 21 -33.39 -47.52 -20.58
N HIS A 22 -33.86 -48.59 -19.96
CA HIS A 22 -33.91 -48.76 -18.51
C HIS A 22 -32.51 -48.93 -17.88
N LEU A 23 -31.50 -49.29 -18.68
CA LEU A 23 -30.12 -49.42 -18.22
C LEU A 23 -29.35 -48.13 -18.50
N PRO A 24 -28.52 -47.65 -17.55
CA PRO A 24 -27.52 -46.64 -17.88
C PRO A 24 -26.58 -47.18 -18.96
N ARG A 25 -26.13 -46.30 -19.85
CA ARG A 25 -25.17 -46.61 -20.90
C ARG A 25 -23.99 -45.65 -20.81
N PHE A 26 -22.85 -46.06 -21.35
CA PHE A 26 -21.76 -45.12 -21.59
C PHE A 26 -22.01 -44.34 -22.88
N ALA A 27 -21.64 -43.08 -22.87
CA ALA A 27 -21.62 -42.23 -24.04
C ALA A 27 -20.32 -41.42 -24.06
N ARG A 28 -19.87 -41.03 -25.26
CA ARG A 28 -18.69 -40.19 -25.44
C ARG A 28 -19.13 -38.77 -25.79
N VAL A 29 -18.52 -37.79 -25.13
CA VAL A 29 -18.73 -36.36 -25.44
C VAL A 29 -18.10 -36.04 -26.79
N LEU A 30 -18.89 -35.50 -27.71
CA LEU A 30 -18.42 -35.04 -29.02
C LEU A 30 -18.02 -33.57 -28.99
N ASN A 31 -18.86 -32.73 -28.35
CA ASN A 31 -18.63 -31.30 -28.24
C ASN A 31 -19.44 -30.69 -27.08
N VAL A 32 -19.07 -29.49 -26.65
CA VAL A 32 -19.92 -28.62 -25.83
C VAL A 32 -21.01 -28.01 -26.71
N HIS A 33 -22.27 -28.18 -26.31
CA HIS A 33 -23.42 -27.69 -27.06
C HIS A 33 -23.73 -26.23 -26.69
N ASP A 34 -23.64 -25.31 -27.65
CA ASP A 34 -23.96 -23.87 -27.54
C ASP A 34 -23.54 -23.26 -26.19
N ALA A 35 -22.24 -23.29 -25.87
CA ALA A 35 -21.70 -22.74 -24.63
C ALA A 35 -22.16 -21.27 -24.46
N PRO A 36 -22.89 -20.93 -23.38
CA PRO A 36 -23.56 -19.64 -23.28
C PRO A 36 -22.55 -18.51 -23.06
N ALA A 37 -22.71 -17.39 -23.78
CA ALA A 37 -21.93 -16.17 -23.55
C ALA A 37 -22.35 -15.42 -22.27
N ASP A 38 -23.62 -15.56 -21.88
CA ASP A 38 -24.23 -14.90 -20.72
C ASP A 38 -25.05 -15.90 -19.89
N GLY A 39 -25.35 -15.54 -18.64
CA GLY A 39 -26.32 -16.27 -17.82
C GLY A 39 -27.73 -16.28 -18.43
N GLY A 40 -28.57 -17.20 -17.96
CA GLY A 40 -29.98 -17.24 -18.35
C GLY A 40 -30.66 -18.57 -18.05
N THR A 41 -31.95 -18.64 -18.34
CA THR A 41 -32.74 -19.87 -18.16
C THR A 41 -32.21 -20.99 -19.06
N SER A 42 -32.04 -22.17 -18.48
CA SER A 42 -31.78 -23.41 -19.21
C SER A 42 -33.13 -24.08 -19.50
N GLU A 43 -33.48 -24.20 -20.77
CA GLU A 43 -34.78 -24.73 -21.21
C GLU A 43 -34.58 -26.03 -21.98
N ARG A 44 -35.65 -26.85 -22.10
CA ARG A 44 -35.57 -28.13 -22.82
C ARG A 44 -35.06 -27.98 -24.26
N PHE A 45 -35.48 -26.92 -24.96
CA PHE A 45 -35.15 -26.70 -26.37
C PHE A 45 -33.92 -25.82 -26.58
N ARG A 46 -33.36 -25.29 -25.49
CA ARG A 46 -32.12 -24.51 -25.50
C ARG A 46 -31.42 -24.65 -24.15
N PRO A 47 -30.83 -25.82 -23.86
CA PRO A 47 -30.10 -26.01 -22.63
C PRO A 47 -28.79 -25.23 -22.70
N ARG A 48 -28.42 -24.58 -21.60
CA ARG A 48 -27.19 -23.75 -21.51
C ARG A 48 -25.99 -24.50 -20.93
N TYR A 49 -26.22 -25.68 -20.38
CA TYR A 49 -25.19 -26.53 -19.79
C TYR A 49 -25.39 -27.96 -20.30
N ALA A 50 -24.96 -28.17 -21.55
CA ALA A 50 -25.21 -29.39 -22.30
C ALA A 50 -24.05 -29.75 -23.23
N VAL A 51 -24.05 -31.00 -23.66
CA VAL A 51 -23.05 -31.60 -24.57
C VAL A 51 -23.74 -32.44 -25.63
N ASP A 52 -23.06 -32.61 -26.76
CA ASP A 52 -23.45 -33.57 -27.79
C ASP A 52 -22.78 -34.92 -27.50
N LEU A 53 -23.53 -36.01 -27.62
CA LEU A 53 -23.12 -37.34 -27.19
C LEU A 53 -23.35 -38.40 -28.26
N GLU A 54 -22.46 -39.37 -28.35
CA GLU A 54 -22.73 -40.66 -29.00
C GLU A 54 -22.76 -41.79 -27.97
N VAL A 55 -23.74 -42.67 -28.06
CA VAL A 55 -23.86 -43.84 -27.17
C VAL A 55 -22.82 -44.87 -27.57
N LEU A 56 -22.21 -45.52 -26.58
CA LEU A 56 -21.21 -46.56 -26.77
C LEU A 56 -21.77 -47.96 -26.49
N THR A 57 -21.23 -48.94 -27.21
CA THR A 57 -21.40 -50.37 -26.91
C THR A 57 -20.59 -50.75 -25.66
N PRO A 58 -20.80 -51.94 -25.08
CA PRO A 58 -19.99 -52.43 -23.97
C PRO A 58 -18.49 -52.50 -24.26
N ASP A 59 -18.11 -52.61 -25.54
CA ASP A 59 -16.72 -52.64 -26.00
C ASP A 59 -16.12 -51.23 -26.19
N GLY A 60 -16.92 -50.18 -26.01
CA GLY A 60 -16.48 -48.78 -26.12
C GLY A 60 -16.54 -48.18 -27.53
N GLU A 61 -17.10 -48.92 -28.49
CA GLU A 61 -17.32 -48.46 -29.87
C GLU A 61 -18.66 -47.72 -30.01
N ARG A 62 -18.82 -46.93 -31.07
CA ARG A 62 -20.10 -46.24 -31.34
C ARG A 62 -21.23 -47.25 -31.54
N ASP A 63 -22.32 -47.08 -30.79
CA ASP A 63 -23.54 -47.86 -30.95
C ASP A 63 -24.42 -47.22 -32.05
N GLU A 64 -24.45 -47.83 -33.24
CA GLU A 64 -25.21 -47.33 -34.39
C GLU A 64 -26.73 -47.43 -34.22
N ASP A 65 -27.22 -48.21 -33.25
CA ASP A 65 -28.65 -48.28 -32.93
C ASP A 65 -29.17 -46.97 -32.32
N PHE A 66 -28.27 -46.08 -31.89
CA PHE A 66 -28.59 -44.80 -31.27
C PHE A 66 -28.14 -43.63 -32.15
N PRO A 67 -28.98 -42.58 -32.28
CA PRO A 67 -28.55 -41.35 -32.93
C PRO A 67 -27.51 -40.63 -32.08
N VAL A 68 -26.85 -39.65 -32.68
CA VAL A 68 -26.15 -38.63 -31.90
C VAL A 68 -27.20 -37.84 -31.14
N TYR A 69 -27.03 -37.75 -29.82
CA TYR A 69 -27.88 -36.94 -28.97
C TYR A 69 -27.28 -35.57 -28.83
N GLU A 70 -27.93 -34.58 -29.42
CA GLU A 70 -27.55 -33.18 -29.28
C GLU A 70 -28.15 -32.57 -28.02
N ALA A 71 -27.49 -31.55 -27.47
CA ALA A 71 -28.02 -30.74 -26.38
C ALA A 71 -28.41 -31.55 -25.12
N VAL A 72 -27.65 -32.60 -24.77
CA VAL A 72 -27.92 -33.41 -23.57
C VAL A 72 -27.43 -32.67 -22.33
N GLN A 73 -28.32 -32.45 -21.38
CA GLN A 73 -28.01 -31.68 -20.16
C GLN A 73 -26.97 -32.39 -19.29
N LEU A 74 -26.00 -31.61 -18.80
CA LEU A 74 -25.00 -32.03 -17.83
C LEU A 74 -25.51 -31.89 -16.39
N PRO A 75 -25.12 -32.79 -15.48
CA PRO A 75 -25.41 -32.65 -14.06
C PRO A 75 -24.53 -31.53 -13.48
N VAL A 76 -25.07 -30.74 -12.55
CA VAL A 76 -24.28 -29.77 -11.77
C VAL A 76 -23.70 -30.52 -10.55
N PRO A 77 -22.39 -30.85 -10.51
CA PRO A 77 -21.86 -31.79 -9.52
C PRO A 77 -22.01 -31.33 -8.07
N VAL A 78 -21.95 -30.02 -7.84
CA VAL A 78 -22.18 -29.40 -6.54
C VAL A 78 -23.14 -28.22 -6.75
N GLY A 79 -24.41 -28.48 -7.05
CA GLY A 79 -25.43 -27.45 -7.31
C GLY A 79 -26.68 -27.63 -6.47
N CYS A 80 -27.33 -26.52 -6.09
CA CYS A 80 -28.55 -26.54 -5.27
C CYS A 80 -29.74 -25.76 -5.87
N GLY A 81 -29.65 -25.32 -7.13
CA GLY A 81 -30.74 -24.63 -7.82
C GLY A 81 -30.28 -23.47 -8.69
N GLN A 82 -31.14 -22.46 -8.82
CA GLN A 82 -30.92 -21.30 -9.68
C GLN A 82 -29.61 -20.57 -9.32
N GLU A 83 -28.77 -20.33 -10.32
CA GLU A 83 -27.51 -19.57 -10.23
C GLU A 83 -26.52 -20.08 -9.15
N ALA A 84 -26.62 -21.34 -8.74
CA ALA A 84 -25.78 -21.93 -7.70
C ALA A 84 -25.06 -23.19 -8.18
N GLY A 85 -23.76 -23.27 -7.87
CA GLY A 85 -22.99 -24.50 -7.92
C GLY A 85 -21.62 -24.39 -8.59
N LEU A 86 -20.98 -25.54 -8.77
CA LEU A 86 -19.70 -25.66 -9.49
C LEU A 86 -19.95 -26.14 -10.93
N TYR A 87 -19.65 -25.29 -11.91
CA TYR A 87 -19.86 -25.57 -13.33
C TYR A 87 -18.53 -25.77 -14.06
N GLY A 88 -18.44 -26.80 -14.88
CA GLY A 88 -17.26 -27.11 -15.68
C GLY A 88 -17.60 -28.08 -16.79
N PHE A 89 -17.41 -27.67 -18.04
CA PHE A 89 -17.69 -28.53 -19.18
C PHE A 89 -16.64 -29.65 -19.28
N PRO A 90 -17.04 -30.90 -19.54
CA PRO A 90 -16.11 -31.95 -19.90
C PRO A 90 -15.51 -31.68 -21.29
N GLU A 91 -14.27 -32.09 -21.49
CA GLU A 91 -13.62 -32.02 -22.80
C GLU A 91 -14.24 -33.02 -23.79
N PRO A 92 -14.22 -32.74 -25.10
CA PRO A 92 -14.50 -33.75 -26.11
C PRO A 92 -13.67 -35.02 -25.91
N GLY A 93 -14.32 -36.19 -26.03
CA GLY A 93 -13.72 -37.50 -25.82
C GLY A 93 -13.99 -38.11 -24.45
N VAL A 94 -14.45 -37.32 -23.47
CA VAL A 94 -14.77 -37.82 -22.12
C VAL A 94 -15.93 -38.79 -22.14
N ILE A 95 -15.83 -39.86 -21.35
CA ILE A 95 -16.89 -40.85 -21.16
C ILE A 95 -17.84 -40.34 -20.07
N VAL A 96 -19.14 -40.41 -20.36
CA VAL A 96 -20.21 -40.07 -19.42
C VAL A 96 -21.20 -41.22 -19.30
N GLU A 97 -21.88 -41.31 -18.16
CA GLU A 97 -23.03 -42.18 -18.01
C GLU A 97 -24.29 -41.43 -18.49
N ILE A 98 -24.90 -41.91 -19.56
CA ILE A 98 -26.18 -41.39 -20.07
C ILE A 98 -27.34 -42.21 -19.53
N GLY A 99 -28.39 -41.51 -19.10
CA GLY A 99 -29.67 -42.08 -18.69
C GLY A 99 -30.82 -41.49 -19.50
N PHE A 100 -31.94 -42.20 -19.54
CA PHE A 100 -33.16 -41.76 -20.20
C PHE A 100 -34.25 -41.55 -19.16
N ALA A 101 -34.65 -40.30 -18.92
CA ALA A 101 -35.71 -40.00 -17.96
C ALA A 101 -37.00 -40.72 -18.36
N TYR A 102 -37.62 -41.43 -17.41
CA TYR A 102 -38.82 -42.26 -17.64
C TYR A 102 -38.64 -43.33 -18.74
N GLY A 103 -37.40 -43.74 -19.05
CA GLY A 103 -37.12 -44.72 -20.11
C GLY A 103 -37.37 -44.19 -21.53
N ARG A 104 -37.46 -42.86 -21.70
CA ARG A 104 -37.76 -42.23 -23.00
C ARG A 104 -36.49 -41.84 -23.76
N PRO A 105 -36.32 -42.25 -25.03
CA PRO A 105 -35.18 -41.84 -25.85
C PRO A 105 -35.05 -40.32 -26.00
N ASP A 106 -36.18 -39.58 -26.04
CA ASP A 106 -36.22 -38.13 -26.25
C ASP A 106 -36.00 -37.30 -24.96
N HIS A 107 -35.61 -37.96 -23.87
CA HIS A 107 -35.22 -37.31 -22.62
C HIS A 107 -33.88 -37.87 -22.08
N PRO A 108 -32.79 -37.76 -22.86
CA PRO A 108 -31.47 -38.11 -22.39
C PRO A 108 -31.00 -37.12 -21.33
N LEU A 109 -30.23 -37.60 -20.36
CA LEU A 109 -29.52 -36.78 -19.38
C LEU A 109 -28.21 -37.45 -18.98
N VAL A 110 -27.17 -36.65 -18.77
CA VAL A 110 -25.93 -37.15 -18.19
C VAL A 110 -26.12 -37.29 -16.68
N ARG A 111 -25.75 -38.43 -16.12
CA ARG A 111 -25.79 -38.67 -14.66
C ARG A 111 -24.47 -38.38 -13.99
N HIS A 112 -23.38 -38.87 -14.59
CA HIS A 112 -22.03 -38.74 -14.04
C HIS A 112 -21.01 -38.63 -15.17
N ILE A 113 -19.93 -37.90 -14.90
CA ILE A 113 -18.71 -37.96 -15.70
C ILE A 113 -17.92 -39.18 -15.22
N TYR A 114 -17.55 -40.05 -16.15
CA TYR A 114 -16.78 -41.25 -15.86
C TYR A 114 -15.31 -41.01 -16.20
N PRO A 115 -14.40 -40.90 -15.22
CA PRO A 115 -13.04 -40.41 -15.44
C PRO A 115 -12.10 -41.42 -16.13
N GLN A 116 -12.63 -42.51 -16.70
CA GLN A 116 -11.82 -43.51 -17.37
C GLN A 116 -11.10 -42.90 -18.58
N GLY A 117 -9.78 -43.12 -18.65
CA GLY A 117 -8.93 -42.56 -19.70
C GLY A 117 -8.52 -41.09 -19.48
N MET A 118 -8.94 -40.45 -18.38
CA MET A 118 -8.58 -39.07 -18.06
C MET A 118 -7.36 -39.00 -17.14
N SER A 119 -6.58 -37.93 -17.26
CA SER A 119 -5.56 -37.59 -16.27
C SER A 119 -6.21 -36.90 -15.08
N LEU A 120 -6.08 -37.48 -13.89
CA LEU A 120 -6.68 -36.98 -12.66
C LEU A 120 -5.69 -36.13 -11.85
N PRO A 121 -6.19 -35.19 -11.02
CA PRO A 121 -5.37 -34.50 -10.03
C PRO A 121 -4.59 -35.48 -9.15
N GLU A 122 -3.41 -35.05 -8.71
CA GLU A 122 -2.79 -35.62 -7.52
C GLU A 122 -3.66 -35.27 -6.30
N ILE A 123 -4.23 -36.30 -5.65
CA ILE A 123 -5.04 -36.15 -4.44
C ILE A 123 -4.92 -37.42 -3.58
N SER A 124 -4.74 -37.23 -2.27
CA SER A 124 -4.68 -38.32 -1.29
C SER A 124 -5.95 -38.39 -0.44
N MET A 125 -6.14 -39.53 0.25
CA MET A 125 -7.24 -39.70 1.19
C MET A 125 -7.25 -38.58 2.24
N GLY A 126 -8.41 -37.95 2.45
CA GLY A 126 -8.60 -36.85 3.40
C GLY A 126 -8.29 -35.45 2.84
N GLN A 127 -7.78 -35.35 1.61
CA GLN A 127 -7.58 -34.06 0.94
C GLN A 127 -8.79 -33.69 0.09
N GLN A 128 -8.95 -32.40 -0.16
CA GLN A 128 -9.91 -31.87 -1.13
C GLN A 128 -9.17 -30.99 -2.14
N ARG A 129 -9.54 -31.10 -3.42
CA ARG A 129 -8.91 -30.34 -4.50
C ARG A 129 -9.95 -29.89 -5.51
N TRP A 130 -9.99 -28.59 -5.76
CA TRP A 130 -10.66 -27.97 -6.89
C TRP A 130 -9.60 -27.42 -7.84
N GLN A 131 -9.57 -27.89 -9.08
CA GLN A 131 -8.52 -27.50 -10.03
C GLN A 131 -9.08 -27.30 -11.43
N GLN A 132 -8.48 -26.36 -12.15
CA GLN A 132 -8.59 -26.27 -13.60
C GLN A 132 -7.37 -26.91 -14.28
N SER A 133 -6.19 -26.79 -13.66
CA SER A 133 -4.94 -27.41 -14.10
C SER A 133 -4.02 -27.66 -12.90
N ALA A 134 -2.86 -28.28 -13.14
CA ALA A 134 -1.87 -28.48 -12.07
C ALA A 134 -1.35 -27.15 -11.48
N ALA A 135 -1.36 -26.05 -12.25
CA ALA A 135 -0.91 -24.72 -11.84
C ALA A 135 -2.03 -23.79 -11.33
N VAL A 136 -3.30 -24.17 -11.50
CA VAL A 136 -4.47 -23.37 -11.10
C VAL A 136 -5.41 -24.21 -10.26
N PHE A 137 -5.35 -24.02 -8.93
CA PHE A 137 -6.11 -24.83 -7.99
C PHE A 137 -6.38 -24.14 -6.65
N GLN A 138 -7.33 -24.72 -5.91
CA GLN A 138 -7.50 -24.54 -4.49
C GLN A 138 -7.57 -25.91 -3.81
N THR A 139 -6.81 -26.08 -2.72
CA THR A 139 -6.70 -27.36 -2.01
C THR A 139 -6.84 -27.18 -0.50
N VAL A 140 -7.33 -28.24 0.13
CA VAL A 140 -7.29 -28.45 1.58
C VAL A 140 -6.52 -29.73 1.84
N ASP A 141 -5.49 -29.67 2.66
CA ASP A 141 -4.77 -30.87 3.10
C ASP A 141 -5.48 -31.56 4.27
N LYS A 142 -4.93 -32.70 4.71
CA LYS A 142 -5.49 -33.50 5.82
C LYS A 142 -5.50 -32.76 7.17
N ASP A 143 -4.63 -31.76 7.33
CA ASP A 143 -4.44 -31.00 8.57
C ASP A 143 -5.30 -29.72 8.55
N GLY A 144 -6.00 -29.46 7.45
CA GLY A 144 -6.91 -28.33 7.26
C GLY A 144 -6.25 -27.09 6.64
N ASN A 145 -5.01 -27.18 6.15
CA ASN A 145 -4.34 -26.06 5.52
C ASN A 145 -4.92 -25.79 4.13
N TRP A 146 -5.26 -24.52 3.87
CA TRP A 146 -5.76 -24.07 2.58
C TRP A 146 -4.62 -23.50 1.73
N ARG A 147 -4.60 -23.87 0.45
CA ARG A 147 -3.72 -23.26 -0.56
C ARG A 147 -4.55 -22.86 -1.77
N ARG A 148 -4.33 -21.65 -2.28
CA ARG A 148 -4.86 -21.15 -3.55
C ARG A 148 -3.67 -20.76 -4.42
N GLU A 149 -3.61 -21.27 -5.63
CA GLU A 149 -2.52 -21.01 -6.57
C GLU A 149 -3.08 -20.75 -7.97
N THR A 150 -2.46 -19.78 -8.65
CA THR A 150 -2.74 -19.46 -10.05
C THR A 150 -1.54 -18.73 -10.64
N ASP A 151 -1.29 -18.97 -11.92
CA ASP A 151 -0.35 -18.24 -12.77
C ASP A 151 -0.97 -16.98 -13.42
N MET A 152 -2.26 -16.74 -13.15
CA MET A 152 -3.05 -15.63 -13.68
C MET A 152 -3.53 -14.70 -12.55
N ALA A 153 -4.47 -13.81 -12.87
CA ALA A 153 -4.96 -12.80 -11.93
C ALA A 153 -5.97 -13.36 -10.91
N ILE A 154 -5.90 -12.84 -9.69
CA ILE A 154 -6.95 -12.95 -8.67
C ILE A 154 -7.64 -11.59 -8.53
N ILE A 155 -8.96 -11.55 -8.70
CA ILE A 155 -9.79 -10.36 -8.47
C ILE A 155 -10.81 -10.68 -7.40
N ASP A 156 -10.64 -10.09 -6.21
CA ASP A 156 -11.61 -10.19 -5.12
C ASP A 156 -12.41 -8.89 -5.02
N LYS A 157 -13.75 -9.00 -5.05
CA LYS A 157 -14.67 -7.89 -4.80
C LYS A 157 -15.64 -8.29 -3.70
N SER A 158 -15.60 -7.59 -2.58
CA SER A 158 -16.49 -7.83 -1.45
C SER A 158 -16.99 -6.53 -0.84
N LEU A 159 -18.11 -6.59 -0.11
CA LEU A 159 -18.62 -5.49 0.69
C LEU A 159 -17.76 -5.25 1.93
N LYS A 160 -17.33 -6.36 2.57
CA LYS A 160 -16.51 -6.41 3.77
C LYS A 160 -15.43 -7.47 3.58
N ARG A 161 -14.21 -7.20 4.05
CA ARG A 161 -13.12 -8.17 4.12
C ARG A 161 -12.49 -8.05 5.49
N GLU A 162 -12.48 -9.15 6.23
CA GLU A 162 -11.79 -9.28 7.51
C GLU A 162 -10.74 -10.37 7.34
N VAL A 163 -9.53 -10.10 7.81
CA VAL A 163 -8.41 -11.03 7.78
C VAL A 163 -7.80 -10.99 9.16
N GLU A 164 -7.86 -12.12 9.86
CA GLU A 164 -7.29 -12.32 11.18
C GLU A 164 -6.29 -13.46 11.09
N ALA A 165 -5.05 -13.19 11.47
CA ALA A 165 -3.98 -14.16 11.50
C ALA A 165 -3.00 -13.80 12.61
N VAL A 166 -2.35 -14.81 13.18
CA VAL A 166 -1.25 -14.60 14.14
C VAL A 166 -0.03 -14.01 13.43
N GLU A 167 0.20 -14.41 12.18
CA GLU A 167 1.26 -13.90 11.32
C GLU A 167 0.69 -13.65 9.91
N ASN A 168 1.00 -12.49 9.33
CA ASN A 168 0.70 -12.17 7.94
C ASN A 168 1.99 -11.73 7.24
N ARG A 169 2.38 -12.44 6.19
CA ARG A 169 3.52 -12.09 5.34
C ARG A 169 3.03 -11.82 3.93
N GLU A 170 3.32 -10.62 3.46
CA GLU A 170 3.00 -10.16 2.11
C GLU A 170 4.30 -9.83 1.38
N ASP A 171 4.47 -10.38 0.17
CA ASP A 171 5.63 -10.14 -0.68
C ASP A 171 5.12 -9.75 -2.08
N PHE A 172 5.43 -8.52 -2.48
CA PHE A 172 4.96 -7.94 -3.73
C PHE A 172 6.12 -7.29 -4.47
N SER A 173 6.16 -7.46 -5.80
CA SER A 173 7.06 -6.67 -6.65
C SER A 173 6.62 -5.19 -6.73
N ARG A 174 5.31 -4.93 -6.62
CA ARG A 174 4.72 -3.58 -6.61
C ARG A 174 3.42 -3.60 -5.83
N GLU A 175 3.18 -2.53 -5.06
CA GLU A 175 1.94 -2.32 -4.31
C GLU A 175 1.36 -0.93 -4.61
N GLN A 176 0.02 -0.83 -4.68
CA GLN A 176 -0.70 0.44 -4.68
C GLN A 176 -1.95 0.33 -3.81
N ARG A 177 -2.04 1.17 -2.78
CA ARG A 177 -3.22 1.31 -1.92
C ARG A 177 -3.94 2.63 -2.23
N LYS A 178 -5.23 2.56 -2.56
CA LYS A 178 -6.10 3.73 -2.73
C LYS A 178 -7.27 3.65 -1.76
N ILE A 179 -7.23 4.48 -0.71
CA ILE A 179 -8.26 4.57 0.31
C ILE A 179 -9.13 5.80 -0.01
N ARG A 180 -10.46 5.63 -0.01
CA ARG A 180 -11.41 6.72 -0.32
C ARG A 180 -11.74 7.60 0.89
N GLU A 181 -11.63 7.02 2.08
CA GLU A 181 -11.92 7.68 3.35
C GLU A 181 -10.68 7.63 4.25
N ASN A 182 -10.83 7.19 5.50
CA ASN A 182 -9.74 7.16 6.48
C ASN A 182 -8.91 5.87 6.39
N SER A 183 -7.62 5.99 6.66
CA SER A 183 -6.70 4.87 6.86
C SER A 183 -6.03 5.04 8.22
N ILE A 184 -6.22 4.06 9.10
CA ILE A 184 -5.63 4.04 10.44
C ILE A 184 -4.74 2.80 10.52
N GLU A 185 -3.54 2.97 11.05
CA GLU A 185 -2.63 1.87 11.37
C GLU A 185 -2.21 2.01 12.82
N GLU A 186 -2.56 1.01 13.64
CA GLU A 186 -2.20 0.94 15.05
C GLU A 186 -1.18 -0.18 15.23
N ILE A 187 -0.02 0.15 15.81
CA ILE A 187 1.10 -0.77 15.96
C ILE A 187 1.49 -0.76 17.43
N GLY A 188 1.25 -1.88 18.12
CA GLY A 188 1.66 -2.05 19.52
C GLY A 188 3.18 -2.21 19.70
N GLY A 189 3.90 -2.59 18.64
CA GLY A 189 5.36 -2.70 18.59
C GLY A 189 6.02 -1.54 17.84
N VAL A 190 6.96 -1.86 16.95
CA VAL A 190 7.72 -0.89 16.16
C VAL A 190 7.27 -0.94 14.70
N LYS A 191 7.05 0.23 14.09
CA LYS A 191 6.86 0.37 12.65
C LYS A 191 8.12 0.95 12.01
N THR A 192 8.68 0.21 11.06
CA THR A 192 9.85 0.63 10.27
C THR A 192 9.44 0.86 8.81
N LEU A 193 9.85 1.98 8.24
CA LEU A 193 9.64 2.31 6.82
C LEU A 193 10.99 2.55 6.16
N GLU A 194 11.36 1.68 5.22
CA GLU A 194 12.62 1.75 4.50
C GLU A 194 12.38 1.89 3.00
N ALA A 195 13.07 2.85 2.37
CA ALA A 195 13.01 3.08 0.94
C ALA A 195 14.40 3.43 0.42
N LEU A 196 14.98 2.56 -0.42
CA LEU A 196 16.32 2.78 -1.01
C LEU A 196 16.34 3.94 -2.01
N GLY A 197 15.21 4.20 -2.68
CA GLY A 197 15.09 5.28 -3.66
C GLY A 197 14.76 6.63 -3.00
N ALA A 198 13.50 6.80 -2.58
CA ALA A 198 13.03 8.02 -1.92
C ALA A 198 11.81 7.74 -1.05
N LEU A 199 11.73 8.41 0.10
CA LEU A 199 10.52 8.52 0.90
C LEU A 199 9.86 9.88 0.61
N ARG A 200 8.58 9.89 0.23
CA ARG A 200 7.82 11.11 -0.04
C ARG A 200 6.54 11.12 0.78
N LEU A 201 6.38 12.13 1.63
CA LEU A 201 5.18 12.37 2.43
C LEU A 201 4.55 13.68 1.98
N ARG A 202 3.27 13.65 1.61
CA ARG A 202 2.53 14.81 1.11
C ARG A 202 1.17 14.84 1.77
N SER A 203 0.77 16.01 2.26
CA SER A 203 -0.58 16.27 2.77
C SER A 203 -1.15 17.48 2.03
N GLY A 204 -2.44 17.42 1.67
CA GLY A 204 -3.17 18.59 1.18
C GLY A 204 -3.69 19.50 2.30
N GLY A 205 -3.64 19.00 3.55
CA GLY A 205 -4.01 19.74 4.76
C GLY A 205 -2.83 19.79 5.73
N SER A 206 -3.11 19.64 7.03
CA SER A 206 -2.06 19.56 8.04
C SER A 206 -1.27 18.25 7.94
N ALA A 207 0.00 18.31 8.33
CA ALA A 207 0.86 17.15 8.55
C ALA A 207 1.56 17.36 9.89
N GLY A 208 1.44 16.38 10.78
CA GLY A 208 2.06 16.40 12.11
C GLY A 208 3.10 15.29 12.25
N LEU A 209 4.21 15.61 12.89
CA LEU A 209 5.18 14.64 13.39
C LEU A 209 5.31 14.87 14.90
N ILE A 210 4.79 13.94 15.69
CA ILE A 210 4.65 14.07 17.13
C ILE A 210 5.27 12.83 17.77
N SER A 211 6.12 13.03 18.77
CA SER A 211 6.75 11.96 19.57
C SER A 211 6.61 12.30 21.05
N VAL A 212 6.42 11.27 21.88
CA VAL A 212 6.44 11.41 23.35
C VAL A 212 7.89 11.55 23.84
N ASP A 213 8.82 10.92 23.15
CA ASP A 213 10.25 11.01 23.43
C ASP A 213 10.93 11.86 22.33
N ASN A 214 12.00 11.38 21.72
CA ASN A 214 12.79 12.17 20.79
C ASN A 214 12.24 12.10 19.35
N ILE A 215 12.47 13.18 18.60
CA ILE A 215 12.41 13.19 17.13
C ILE A 215 13.83 13.48 16.65
N ASN A 216 14.39 12.59 15.84
CA ASN A 216 15.72 12.75 15.24
C ASN A 216 15.59 12.93 13.72
N LEU A 217 16.19 14.00 13.19
CA LEU A 217 16.23 14.29 11.75
C LEU A 217 17.68 14.45 11.31
N THR A 218 18.17 13.50 10.52
CA THR A 218 19.57 13.47 10.07
C THR A 218 19.59 13.32 8.55
N THR A 219 20.45 14.10 7.88
CA THR A 219 20.65 14.00 6.43
C THR A 219 22.15 13.93 6.14
N GLY A 220 22.53 13.20 5.08
CA GLY A 220 23.94 13.12 4.64
C GLY A 220 24.38 14.30 3.75
N ARG A 221 23.46 15.19 3.38
CA ARG A 221 23.69 16.35 2.51
C ARG A 221 22.93 17.55 3.10
N ASP A 222 22.04 18.15 2.31
CA ASP A 222 21.34 19.37 2.68
C ASP A 222 19.98 19.07 3.32
N MET A 223 19.63 19.87 4.32
CA MET A 223 18.27 19.98 4.86
C MET A 223 17.70 21.34 4.47
N ASN A 224 16.62 21.34 3.68
CA ASN A 224 15.93 22.55 3.27
C ASN A 224 14.59 22.68 4.00
N VAL A 225 14.35 23.84 4.63
CA VAL A 225 13.09 24.17 5.31
C VAL A 225 12.55 25.46 4.71
N ILE A 226 11.40 25.37 4.04
CA ILE A 226 10.76 26.50 3.37
C ILE A 226 9.37 26.69 3.97
N ILE A 227 9.11 27.88 4.50
CA ILE A 227 7.87 28.23 5.20
C ILE A 227 7.35 29.55 4.60
N ALA A 228 6.09 29.55 4.17
CA ALA A 228 5.52 30.68 3.43
C ALA A 228 5.04 31.84 4.32
N GLN A 229 4.66 31.53 5.57
CA GLN A 229 4.19 32.48 6.56
C GLN A 229 5.12 32.40 7.77
N ASP A 230 4.61 32.00 8.93
CA ASP A 230 5.35 32.10 10.18
C ASP A 230 6.08 30.80 10.55
N ARG A 231 7.31 30.96 11.04
CA ARG A 231 8.07 29.90 11.74
C ARG A 231 8.07 30.22 13.24
N LYS A 232 7.43 29.38 14.05
CA LYS A 232 7.49 29.46 15.52
C LYS A 232 8.31 28.30 16.07
N GLU A 233 9.35 28.63 16.83
CA GLU A 233 10.20 27.66 17.53
C GLU A 233 10.15 27.97 19.03
N VAL A 234 9.91 26.94 19.85
CA VAL A 234 9.92 27.03 21.31
C VAL A 234 10.75 25.89 21.85
N VAL A 235 11.80 26.23 22.59
CA VAL A 235 12.70 25.26 23.23
C VAL A 235 12.60 25.44 24.73
N GLY A 236 12.05 24.44 25.44
CA GLY A 236 11.78 24.55 26.88
C GLY A 236 13.03 24.52 27.76
N ARG A 237 14.18 24.12 27.23
CA ARG A 237 15.46 24.08 27.94
C ARG A 237 16.56 24.76 27.13
N HIS A 238 17.44 23.99 26.51
CA HIS A 238 18.65 24.49 25.86
C HIS A 238 18.55 24.35 24.34
N HIS A 239 18.79 25.45 23.62
CA HIS A 239 18.98 25.45 22.17
C HIS A 239 20.48 25.62 21.88
N ALA A 240 21.05 24.66 21.14
CA ALA A 240 22.44 24.69 20.69
C ALA A 240 22.49 24.63 19.16
N SER A 241 23.19 25.59 18.55
CA SER A 241 23.41 25.63 17.11
C SER A 241 24.90 25.71 16.84
N THR A 242 25.41 24.77 16.04
CA THR A 242 26.81 24.77 15.60
C THR A 242 26.84 24.78 14.08
N VAL A 243 27.40 25.84 13.51
CA VAL A 243 27.61 25.98 12.06
C VAL A 243 29.10 25.91 11.81
N LYS A 244 29.56 24.87 11.10
CA LYS A 244 31.00 24.68 10.81
C LYS A 244 31.48 25.53 9.64
N GLY A 245 30.56 25.93 8.76
CA GLY A 245 30.81 26.87 7.67
C GLY A 245 30.36 28.28 8.06
N ASN A 246 29.87 29.02 7.08
CA ASN A 246 29.36 30.37 7.29
C ASN A 246 27.90 30.36 7.73
N ARG A 247 27.49 31.39 8.47
CA ARG A 247 26.09 31.68 8.77
C ARG A 247 25.74 33.04 8.19
N ASP A 248 24.84 33.05 7.22
CA ASP A 248 24.23 34.26 6.67
C ASP A 248 22.81 34.39 7.23
N GLU A 249 22.49 35.55 7.79
CA GLU A 249 21.17 35.87 8.33
C GLU A 249 20.68 37.18 7.72
N ILE A 250 19.56 37.12 7.00
CA ILE A 250 18.94 38.28 6.36
C ILE A 250 17.55 38.43 6.96
N VAL A 251 17.31 39.55 7.62
CA VAL A 251 16.00 39.95 8.14
C VAL A 251 15.59 41.22 7.41
N VAL A 252 14.59 41.12 6.54
CA VAL A 252 14.10 42.27 5.77
C VAL A 252 13.27 43.22 6.64
N GLY A 253 12.54 42.66 7.61
CA GLY A 253 11.82 43.42 8.62
C GLY A 253 12.70 43.79 9.81
N SER A 254 12.07 43.99 10.95
CA SER A 254 12.76 44.30 12.20
C SER A 254 13.28 43.04 12.90
N LYS A 255 14.40 43.18 13.61
CA LYS A 255 14.93 42.16 14.52
C LYS A 255 14.88 42.71 15.96
N ALA A 256 14.29 41.95 16.87
CA ALA A 256 14.28 42.23 18.30
C ALA A 256 14.87 41.02 19.04
N GLU A 257 15.77 41.28 19.99
CA GLU A 257 16.41 40.27 20.82
C GLU A 257 16.28 40.66 22.29
N ASP A 258 15.55 39.84 23.06
CA ASP A 258 15.40 40.00 24.50
C ASP A 258 16.14 38.87 25.20
N ILE A 259 17.13 39.23 26.02
CA ILE A 259 17.97 38.27 26.76
C ILE A 259 17.74 38.52 28.24
N GLY A 260 17.05 37.58 28.91
CA GLY A 260 16.72 37.70 30.34
C GLY A 260 17.90 37.46 31.29
N GLY A 261 19.01 36.91 30.78
CA GLY A 261 20.24 36.68 31.53
C GLY A 261 21.43 37.41 30.89
N ASP A 262 22.62 36.81 30.98
CA ASP A 262 23.83 37.40 30.44
C ASP A 262 23.96 37.21 28.93
N HIS A 263 24.39 38.25 28.22
CA HIS A 263 24.81 38.18 26.83
C HIS A 263 26.34 38.22 26.75
N THR A 264 26.94 37.23 26.11
CA THR A 264 28.39 37.18 25.83
C THR A 264 28.60 36.89 24.36
N GLU A 265 29.32 37.79 23.68
CA GLU A 265 29.71 37.66 22.27
C GLU A 265 31.24 37.65 22.17
N SER A 266 31.80 36.68 21.47
CA SER A 266 33.23 36.59 21.18
C SER A 266 33.45 36.44 19.68
N VAL A 267 34.18 37.39 19.10
CA VAL A 267 34.52 37.40 17.68
C VAL A 267 36.03 37.26 17.56
N GLY A 268 36.50 36.11 17.06
CA GLY A 268 37.93 35.85 16.90
C GLY A 268 38.56 36.64 15.74
N GLY A 269 37.76 37.11 14.79
CA GLY A 269 38.16 37.91 13.64
C GLY A 269 37.76 39.38 13.75
N LYS A 270 37.63 40.06 12.60
CA LYS A 270 37.15 41.44 12.53
C LYS A 270 35.64 41.50 12.73
N ARG A 271 35.17 42.39 13.60
CA ARG A 271 33.76 42.82 13.65
C ARG A 271 33.60 44.16 12.93
N THR A 272 32.62 44.25 12.02
CA THR A 272 32.20 45.49 11.35
C THR A 272 30.70 45.65 11.55
N THR A 273 30.24 46.86 11.86
CA THR A 273 28.83 47.18 12.05
C THR A 273 28.52 48.44 11.26
N ASP A 274 27.62 48.33 10.29
CA ASP A 274 27.16 49.45 9.47
C ASP A 274 25.70 49.76 9.83
N ILE A 275 25.41 50.99 10.25
CA ILE A 275 24.09 51.41 10.71
C ILE A 275 23.68 52.61 9.84
N GLY A 276 22.63 52.43 9.04
CA GLY A 276 22.12 53.48 8.15
C GLY A 276 21.27 54.55 8.85
N GLY A 277 20.80 54.26 10.07
CA GLY A 277 20.05 55.19 10.92
C GLY A 277 20.79 55.48 12.23
N ASP A 278 20.04 55.67 13.32
CA ASP A 278 20.61 56.01 14.62
C ASP A 278 21.01 54.77 15.42
N ALA A 279 22.14 54.86 16.13
CA ALA A 279 22.59 53.87 17.09
C ALA A 279 22.45 54.42 18.50
N THR A 280 21.60 53.81 19.33
CA THR A 280 21.37 54.22 20.73
C THR A 280 21.66 53.09 21.69
N ALA A 281 22.35 53.37 22.80
CA ALA A 281 22.57 52.42 23.87
C ALA A 281 22.26 53.05 25.24
N THR A 282 21.44 52.37 26.03
CA THR A 282 21.13 52.76 27.41
C THR A 282 21.70 51.70 28.35
N ILE A 283 22.66 52.09 29.19
CA ILE A 283 23.31 51.17 30.13
C ILE A 283 22.94 51.60 31.56
N GLY A 284 22.15 50.77 32.24
CA GLY A 284 21.75 51.05 33.64
C GLY A 284 22.87 50.86 34.65
N GLY A 285 23.92 50.10 34.29
CA GLY A 285 25.09 49.84 35.11
C GLY A 285 26.37 50.52 34.60
N LYS A 286 27.51 49.90 34.87
CA LYS A 286 28.81 50.38 34.38
C LYS A 286 29.02 49.99 32.92
N SER A 287 29.38 50.94 32.07
CA SER A 287 29.96 50.67 30.75
C SER A 287 31.48 50.72 30.83
N THR A 288 32.18 49.75 30.22
CA THR A 288 33.65 49.72 30.13
C THR A 288 34.04 49.27 28.74
N GLU A 289 34.95 50.00 28.12
CA GLU A 289 35.55 49.64 26.84
C GLU A 289 37.06 49.70 26.98
N LYS A 290 37.74 48.60 26.63
CA LYS A 290 39.20 48.50 26.65
C LYS A 290 39.68 48.27 25.23
N VAL A 291 40.35 49.26 24.67
CA VAL A 291 40.96 49.18 23.34
C VAL A 291 42.47 49.14 23.50
N THR A 292 43.12 48.10 22.96
CA THR A 292 44.58 47.95 23.02
C THR A 292 45.29 48.66 21.87
N GLY A 293 44.61 48.80 20.73
CA GLY A 293 45.04 49.63 19.61
C GLY A 293 44.46 51.05 19.68
N ASN A 294 44.40 51.70 18.52
CA ASN A 294 43.82 53.03 18.43
C ASN A 294 42.29 52.98 18.51
N LYS A 295 41.71 53.94 19.24
CA LYS A 295 40.29 54.25 19.18
C LYS A 295 40.13 55.60 18.48
N THR A 296 39.42 55.60 17.34
CA THR A 296 39.12 56.81 16.57
C THR A 296 37.62 57.09 16.65
N ILE A 297 37.26 58.34 16.91
CA ILE A 297 35.86 58.81 16.86
C ILE A 297 35.83 60.01 15.91
N GLU A 298 35.09 59.88 14.83
CA GLU A 298 34.85 60.96 13.88
C GLU A 298 33.36 61.24 13.85
N ALA A 299 33.00 62.47 14.23
CA ALA A 299 31.63 62.93 14.27
C ALA A 299 31.63 64.45 14.10
N PRO A 300 30.56 65.04 13.53
CA PRO A 300 30.40 66.49 13.50
C PRO A 300 30.45 67.11 14.90
N PHE A 301 29.89 66.43 15.91
CA PHE A 301 29.91 66.86 17.31
C PHE A 301 30.03 65.66 18.24
N ILE A 302 30.75 65.84 19.35
CA ILE A 302 30.87 64.87 20.44
C ILE A 302 30.41 65.54 21.74
N ASN A 303 29.33 65.05 22.33
CA ASN A 303 28.81 65.53 23.60
C ASN A 303 29.24 64.61 24.74
N LEU A 304 29.98 65.14 25.72
CA LEU A 304 30.37 64.43 26.94
C LEU A 304 29.77 65.14 28.14
N GLN A 305 28.86 64.45 28.84
CA GLN A 305 28.21 64.96 30.05
C GLN A 305 28.40 63.96 31.17
N ALA A 306 29.12 64.37 32.21
CA ALA A 306 29.35 63.57 33.40
C ALA A 306 29.58 64.48 34.60
N THR A 307 29.36 63.96 35.81
CA THR A 307 29.76 64.66 37.04
C THR A 307 31.26 64.86 37.12
N THR A 308 32.05 63.95 36.53
CA THR A 308 33.50 64.10 36.39
C THR A 308 33.97 63.45 35.10
N ILE A 309 34.73 64.20 34.29
CA ILE A 309 35.44 63.68 33.13
C ILE A 309 36.93 63.60 33.51
N ARG A 310 37.52 62.41 33.38
CA ARG A 310 38.95 62.20 33.61
C ARG A 310 39.64 61.93 32.28
N MET A 311 40.55 62.80 31.91
CA MET A 311 41.43 62.62 30.76
C MET A 311 42.86 62.52 31.30
N GLY A 312 43.52 61.42 31.00
CA GLY A 312 44.85 61.13 31.50
C GLY A 312 45.50 60.06 30.67
N GLN A 313 46.83 60.05 30.69
CA GLN A 313 47.62 59.12 29.90
C GLN A 313 48.07 57.95 30.78
N SER A 314 48.04 56.75 30.22
CA SER A 314 48.57 55.54 30.86
C SER A 314 50.03 55.20 30.44
N GLY A 315 50.73 56.10 29.72
CA GLY A 315 52.03 55.93 29.05
C GLY A 315 52.89 57.22 28.97
N THR A 316 53.75 57.40 27.94
CA THR A 316 54.79 58.46 27.81
C THR A 316 54.55 59.61 26.81
N GLY A 317 53.39 59.70 26.15
CA GLY A 317 53.00 60.87 25.32
C GLY A 317 52.74 62.18 26.09
N ILE A 318 52.27 63.20 25.37
CA ILE A 318 51.93 64.52 25.91
C ILE A 318 50.47 64.51 26.38
N SER A 319 50.23 64.86 27.64
CA SER A 319 48.87 64.97 28.20
C SER A 319 48.23 66.30 27.79
N LEU A 320 47.02 66.23 27.21
CA LEU A 320 46.29 67.39 26.69
C LEU A 320 46.00 68.45 27.77
N LEU A 321 45.70 68.01 29.00
CA LEU A 321 45.37 68.92 30.10
C LEU A 321 46.54 69.85 30.45
N PRO A 322 47.76 69.35 30.78
CA PRO A 322 48.95 70.19 30.97
C PRO A 322 49.27 71.12 29.80
N THR A 323 49.07 70.67 28.56
CA THR A 323 49.31 71.51 27.36
C THR A 323 48.30 72.64 27.25
N ILE A 324 47.02 72.37 27.54
CA ILE A 324 45.97 73.40 27.56
C ILE A 324 46.21 74.39 28.71
N THR A 325 46.57 73.91 29.91
CA THR A 325 46.87 74.83 31.03
C THR A 325 48.10 75.68 30.73
N ALA A 326 49.18 75.11 30.18
CA ALA A 326 50.36 75.87 29.78
C ALA A 326 50.05 76.93 28.71
N PHE A 327 49.24 76.59 27.70
CA PHE A 327 48.78 77.54 26.70
C PHE A 327 47.89 78.65 27.31
N MET A 328 46.97 78.30 28.20
CA MET A 328 46.13 79.29 28.88
C MET A 328 46.92 80.22 29.82
N GLU A 329 48.04 79.76 30.37
CA GLU A 329 48.99 80.60 31.10
C GLU A 329 49.76 81.53 30.16
N GLU A 330 50.16 81.07 28.98
CA GLU A 330 50.90 81.85 27.98
C GLU A 330 50.05 82.94 27.30
N VAL A 331 48.75 82.71 27.10
CA VAL A 331 47.79 83.67 26.47
C VAL A 331 47.29 84.74 27.46
N ARG A 332 47.62 84.66 28.75
CA ARG A 332 47.21 85.62 29.79
C ARG A 332 48.09 86.88 29.90
N LEU A 333 49.01 87.12 28.96
CA LEU A 333 49.86 88.34 28.86
C LEU A 333 49.35 89.31 27.79
#